data_AF-B6ISF8-F1
#
_entry.id   AF-B6ISF8-F1
#
_cell.length_a   1.000
_cell.length_b   1.000
_cell.length_c   1.000
_cell.angle_alpha   90.00
_cell.angle_beta   90.00
_cell.angle_gamma   90.00
#
_symmetry.space_group_name_H-M   'P 1'
#
loop_
_entity.id
_entity.type
_entity.pdbx_description
1 polymer ?
#
loop_
_entity_poly.entity_id
_entity_poly.type
_entity_poly.pdbx_seq_one_letter_code
_entity_poly.pdbx_strand_id
1 'polypeptide(L)'
;MSFVGGEQKTRGVIYGRSLDQRPLPPAAEVLPNGIRVPDMDAVSLPQKTWRDQLRLFLQASGLITVPGVVRLRWQAHDVIDWLQGSLLGKGRGRRASITHPLQLMPAIEFMMGTPAELEVERRMMQALLGRGLMEYRRRLSQARERPLIFAREASACFMAGFKEQQLVGRISSPAEHFQAVQRIYRSYYFFRAHYIFSIIAREPPESGSKLFSKFMRVSFFLSTIQDDGTIAAKPSYRLLPPKEHVVFLAKRDAGLQAKLREDEQLRAELQQVLKYFRPLRQGPL
;
A
#
# COMPACT_ATOMS: atom_id res chain seq x y z
N MET A 1 42.88 36.15 6.91
CA MET A 1 42.00 35.75 5.78
C MET A 1 42.27 34.28 5.50
N SER A 2 41.21 33.44 5.60
CA SER A 2 40.96 32.12 4.95
C SER A 2 42.14 31.13 4.81
N PHE A 3 42.00 29.85 5.15
CA PHE A 3 41.03 28.93 4.56
C PHE A 3 40.43 27.93 5.57
N VAL A 4 39.12 27.77 5.40
CA VAL A 4 38.20 26.88 6.11
C VAL A 4 38.52 25.42 5.77
N GLY A 5 38.71 24.60 6.81
CA GLY A 5 38.75 23.14 6.69
C GLY A 5 37.41 22.63 6.20
N GLY A 6 37.37 22.16 4.95
CA GLY A 6 36.22 21.45 4.41
C GLY A 6 36.07 20.11 5.12
N GLU A 7 35.02 19.98 5.93
CA GLU A 7 34.50 18.68 6.37
C GLU A 7 34.12 17.87 5.11
N GLN A 8 35.01 16.99 4.67
CA GLN A 8 34.64 15.91 3.77
C GLN A 8 33.76 14.93 4.55
N LYS A 9 32.44 15.15 4.49
CA LYS A 9 31.46 14.09 4.73
C LYS A 9 31.64 13.03 3.64
N THR A 10 32.48 12.05 3.90
CA THR A 10 32.52 10.80 3.15
C THR A 10 31.19 10.06 3.35
N ARG A 11 30.17 10.45 2.56
CA ARG A 11 28.99 9.63 2.29
C ARG A 11 29.46 8.43 1.47
N GLY A 12 29.97 7.41 2.16
CA GLY A 12 30.35 6.15 1.54
C GLY A 12 29.10 5.46 1.00
N VAL A 13 28.96 5.45 -0.33
CA VAL A 13 28.06 4.53 -1.03
C VAL A 13 28.63 3.12 -0.83
N ILE A 14 27.84 2.19 -0.30
CA ILE A 14 28.25 0.77 -0.30
C ILE A 14 28.00 0.25 -1.71
N TYR A 15 29.04 0.25 -2.53
CA TYR A 15 28.99 -0.39 -3.85
C TYR A 15 28.53 -1.85 -3.72
N GLY A 16 27.49 -2.22 -4.46
CA GLY A 16 26.99 -3.60 -4.57
C GLY A 16 25.87 -4.02 -3.62
N ARG A 17 25.31 -3.11 -2.79
CA ARG A 17 24.09 -3.40 -2.00
C ARG A 17 22.95 -2.47 -2.39
N SER A 18 21.81 -3.04 -2.76
CA SER A 18 20.56 -2.31 -2.99
C SER A 18 19.57 -2.59 -1.86
N LEU A 19 18.73 -1.61 -1.55
CA LEU A 19 17.64 -1.79 -0.60
C LEU A 19 16.64 -2.83 -1.11
N ASP A 20 16.21 -3.71 -0.20
CA ASP A 20 15.04 -4.54 -0.44
C ASP A 20 13.78 -3.69 -0.27
N GLN A 21 13.20 -3.29 -1.40
CA GLN A 21 12.00 -2.45 -1.48
C GLN A 21 10.70 -3.23 -1.25
N ARG A 22 10.75 -4.57 -1.24
CA ARG A 22 9.57 -5.43 -1.07
C ARG A 22 9.87 -6.52 -0.04
N PRO A 23 10.09 -6.12 1.23
CA PRO A 23 10.47 -7.06 2.27
C PRO A 23 9.41 -8.15 2.42
N LEU A 24 9.87 -9.40 2.50
CA LEU A 24 9.01 -10.55 2.74
C LEU A 24 8.35 -10.43 4.12
N PRO A 25 7.10 -10.92 4.26
CA PRO A 25 6.43 -10.97 5.56
C PRO A 25 7.25 -11.77 6.57
N PRO A 26 7.20 -11.42 7.86
CA PRO A 26 7.79 -12.25 8.91
C PRO A 26 7.24 -13.67 8.84
N ALA A 27 8.09 -14.70 8.96
CA ALA A 27 7.66 -16.09 8.84
C ALA A 27 6.56 -16.46 9.84
N ALA A 28 6.60 -15.89 11.05
CA ALA A 28 5.58 -16.08 12.09
C ALA A 28 4.19 -15.50 11.74
N GLU A 29 4.12 -14.62 10.74
CA GLU A 29 2.87 -14.02 10.25
C GLU A 29 2.32 -14.76 9.01
N VAL A 30 3.10 -15.67 8.42
CA VAL A 30 2.65 -16.43 7.25
C VAL A 30 1.76 -17.59 7.72
N LEU A 31 0.53 -17.64 7.21
CA LEU A 31 -0.37 -18.76 7.51
C LEU A 31 0.13 -20.05 6.85
N PRO A 32 0.02 -21.21 7.52
CA PRO A 32 0.41 -22.51 6.94
C PRO A 32 -0.46 -22.91 5.75
N ASN A 33 -1.75 -22.56 5.79
CA ASN A 33 -2.71 -22.76 4.71
C ASN A 33 -3.25 -21.42 4.24
N GLY A 34 -3.51 -21.29 2.93
CA GLY A 34 -4.04 -20.07 2.33
C GLY A 34 -5.34 -19.57 3.00
N ILE A 35 -5.53 -18.25 2.96
CA ILE A 35 -6.74 -17.56 3.43
C ILE A 35 -7.91 -18.03 2.56
N ARG A 36 -8.97 -18.52 3.20
CA ARG A 36 -10.20 -18.96 2.55
C ARG A 36 -11.39 -18.33 3.23
N VAL A 37 -12.30 -17.77 2.44
CA VAL A 37 -13.55 -17.18 2.93
C VAL A 37 -14.71 -18.02 2.39
N PRO A 38 -15.02 -19.17 3.03
CA PRO A 38 -16.01 -20.10 2.49
C PRO A 38 -17.45 -19.53 2.51
N ASP A 39 -17.75 -18.68 3.49
CA ASP A 39 -19.11 -18.18 3.76
C ASP A 39 -19.55 -17.03 2.83
N MET A 40 -18.86 -16.83 1.71
CA MET A 40 -19.19 -15.79 0.75
C MET A 40 -19.48 -16.37 -0.63
N ASP A 41 -20.55 -15.87 -1.24
CA ASP A 41 -20.94 -16.28 -2.58
C ASP A 41 -20.15 -15.56 -3.66
N ALA A 42 -19.91 -16.30 -4.74
CA ALA A 42 -19.30 -15.74 -5.93
C ALA A 42 -20.35 -14.92 -6.67
N VAL A 43 -20.04 -13.65 -6.91
CA VAL A 43 -20.83 -12.81 -7.80
C VAL A 43 -20.53 -13.19 -9.25
N SER A 44 -21.58 -13.31 -10.07
CA SER A 44 -21.45 -13.52 -11.51
C SER A 44 -21.02 -12.22 -12.18
N LEU A 45 -19.92 -12.27 -12.93
CA LEU A 45 -19.43 -11.16 -13.74
C LEU A 45 -19.86 -11.31 -15.20
N PRO A 46 -20.08 -10.19 -15.92
CA PRO A 46 -20.24 -10.20 -17.37
C PRO A 46 -19.02 -10.82 -18.04
N GLN A 47 -19.26 -11.70 -19.02
CA GLN A 47 -18.18 -12.36 -19.76
C GLN A 47 -17.74 -11.51 -20.96
N LYS A 48 -16.44 -11.51 -21.24
CA LYS A 48 -15.88 -10.89 -22.46
C LYS A 48 -16.48 -11.60 -23.67
N THR A 49 -17.21 -10.86 -24.51
CA THR A 49 -17.66 -11.41 -25.79
C THR A 49 -16.48 -11.51 -26.75
N TRP A 50 -16.59 -12.31 -27.82
CA TRP A 50 -15.55 -12.38 -28.86
C TRP A 50 -15.24 -10.98 -29.45
N ARG A 51 -16.25 -10.10 -29.52
CA ARG A 51 -16.10 -8.71 -29.96
C ARG A 51 -15.25 -7.90 -29.00
N ASP A 52 -15.44 -8.08 -27.69
CA ASP A 52 -14.63 -7.40 -26.67
C ASP A 52 -13.19 -7.89 -26.72
N GLN A 53 -12.98 -9.19 -26.87
CA GLN A 53 -11.64 -9.78 -27.03
C GLN A 53 -10.92 -9.21 -28.25
N LEU A 54 -11.60 -9.18 -29.41
CA LEU A 54 -11.05 -8.61 -30.64
C LEU A 54 -10.72 -7.12 -30.47
N ARG A 55 -11.61 -6.32 -29.86
CA ARG A 55 -11.36 -4.90 -29.61
C ARG A 55 -10.17 -4.66 -28.70
N LEU A 56 -10.05 -5.43 -27.61
CA LEU A 56 -8.90 -5.33 -26.70
C LEU A 56 -7.60 -5.74 -27.40
N PHE A 57 -7.63 -6.77 -28.24
CA PHE A 57 -6.48 -7.20 -29.03
C PHE A 57 -6.04 -6.16 -30.06
N LEU A 58 -6.98 -5.60 -30.84
CA LEU A 58 -6.70 -4.55 -31.81
C LEU A 58 -6.17 -3.28 -31.11
N GLN A 59 -6.68 -2.97 -29.91
CA GLN A 59 -6.18 -1.85 -29.12
C GLN A 59 -4.76 -2.10 -28.61
N ALA A 60 -4.47 -3.30 -28.11
CA ALA A 60 -3.12 -3.67 -27.68
C ALA A 60 -2.12 -3.61 -28.83
N SER A 61 -2.57 -3.89 -30.06
CA SER A 61 -1.80 -3.78 -31.29
C SER A 61 -1.69 -2.35 -31.84
N GLY A 62 -2.30 -1.35 -31.18
CA GLY A 62 -2.30 0.04 -31.62
C GLY A 62 -3.21 0.35 -32.81
N LEU A 63 -4.06 -0.59 -33.23
CA LEU A 63 -4.91 -0.46 -34.42
C LEU A 63 -6.23 0.27 -34.15
N ILE A 64 -6.70 0.27 -32.91
CA ILE A 64 -7.90 1.03 -32.49
C ILE A 64 -7.70 1.69 -31.13
N THR A 65 -8.51 2.70 -30.84
CA THR A 65 -8.64 3.26 -29.50
C THR A 65 -9.89 2.70 -28.81
N VAL A 66 -9.73 2.28 -27.55
CA VAL A 66 -10.84 1.84 -26.69
C VAL A 66 -10.91 2.80 -25.51
N PRO A 67 -12.11 3.25 -25.08
CA PRO A 67 -12.23 4.12 -23.91
C PRO A 67 -11.54 3.52 -22.69
N GLY A 68 -10.73 4.32 -21.99
CA GLY A 68 -9.93 3.86 -20.85
C GLY A 68 -10.77 3.18 -19.75
N VAL A 69 -12.00 3.67 -19.53
CA VAL A 69 -12.95 3.09 -18.57
C VAL A 69 -13.35 1.66 -18.93
N VAL A 70 -13.54 1.35 -20.22
CA VAL A 70 -13.90 0.00 -20.68
C VAL A 70 -12.73 -0.96 -20.44
N ARG A 71 -11.50 -0.52 -20.69
CA ARG A 71 -10.29 -1.31 -20.40
C ARG A 71 -10.14 -1.56 -18.90
N LEU A 72 -10.30 -0.51 -18.09
CA LEU A 72 -10.22 -0.61 -16.63
C LEU A 72 -11.32 -1.53 -16.06
N ARG A 73 -12.53 -1.51 -16.63
CA ARG A 73 -13.61 -2.43 -16.23
C ARG A 73 -13.21 -3.88 -16.44
N TRP A 74 -12.66 -4.20 -17.60
CA TRP A 74 -12.21 -5.56 -17.88
C TRP A 74 -11.06 -5.99 -16.99
N GLN A 75 -10.11 -5.10 -16.70
CA GLN A 75 -9.06 -5.36 -15.71
C GLN A 75 -9.63 -5.58 -14.31
N ALA A 76 -10.65 -4.81 -13.91
CA ALA A 76 -11.32 -4.99 -12.63
C ALA A 76 -12.02 -6.35 -12.54
N HIS A 77 -12.68 -6.80 -13.62
CA HIS A 77 -13.28 -8.13 -13.69
C HIS A 77 -12.20 -9.22 -13.54
N ASP A 78 -11.06 -9.10 -14.23
CA ASP A 78 -9.96 -10.06 -14.13
C ASP A 78 -9.40 -10.12 -12.69
N VAL A 79 -9.30 -8.98 -12.00
CA VAL A 79 -8.90 -8.90 -10.58
C VAL A 79 -9.94 -9.55 -9.67
N ILE A 80 -11.23 -9.28 -9.89
CA ILE A 80 -12.31 -9.87 -9.09
C ILE A 80 -12.35 -11.40 -9.27
N ASP A 81 -12.24 -11.90 -10.51
CA ASP A 81 -12.18 -13.33 -10.80
C ASP A 81 -10.98 -14.00 -10.11
N TRP A 82 -9.82 -13.34 -10.09
CA TRP A 82 -8.64 -13.82 -9.37
C TRP A 82 -8.86 -13.84 -7.84
N LEU A 83 -9.49 -12.79 -7.28
CA LEU A 83 -9.83 -12.72 -5.86
C LEU A 83 -10.83 -13.81 -5.48
N GLN A 84 -11.86 -14.05 -6.29
CA GLN A 84 -12.83 -15.11 -6.07
C GLN A 84 -12.15 -16.49 -6.13
N GLY A 85 -11.30 -16.73 -7.13
CA GLY A 85 -10.59 -18.00 -7.27
C GLY A 85 -9.66 -18.28 -6.08
N SER A 86 -8.96 -17.25 -5.63
CA SER A 86 -7.96 -17.36 -4.56
C SER A 86 -8.58 -17.42 -3.17
N LEU A 87 -9.58 -16.58 -2.87
CA LEU A 87 -10.19 -16.49 -1.53
C LEU A 87 -11.39 -17.43 -1.36
N LEU A 88 -12.23 -17.60 -2.37
CA LEU A 88 -13.45 -18.39 -2.27
C LEU A 88 -13.29 -19.81 -2.81
N GLY A 89 -12.25 -20.06 -3.61
CA GLY A 89 -12.17 -21.29 -4.40
C GLY A 89 -13.22 -21.38 -5.52
N LYS A 90 -14.00 -20.30 -5.71
CA LYS A 90 -15.07 -20.15 -6.72
C LYS A 90 -14.60 -19.19 -7.82
N GLY A 91 -15.22 -19.21 -8.99
CA GLY A 91 -14.83 -18.34 -10.11
C GLY A 91 -13.81 -18.97 -11.06
N ARG A 92 -13.56 -18.27 -12.17
CA ARG A 92 -12.79 -18.80 -13.32
C ARG A 92 -11.32 -18.39 -13.32
N GLY A 93 -10.94 -17.44 -12.46
CA GLY A 93 -9.58 -16.93 -12.36
C GLY A 93 -8.58 -17.97 -11.84
N ARG A 94 -7.30 -17.74 -12.13
CA ARG A 94 -6.20 -18.55 -11.61
C ARG A 94 -6.21 -18.51 -10.08
N ARG A 95 -6.21 -19.70 -9.46
CA ARG A 95 -6.18 -19.83 -8.00
C ARG A 95 -4.75 -19.62 -7.50
N ALA A 96 -4.56 -18.66 -6.60
CA ALA A 96 -3.33 -18.51 -5.82
C ALA A 96 -3.61 -18.89 -4.36
N SER A 97 -2.66 -19.58 -3.72
CA SER A 97 -2.71 -19.82 -2.28
C SER A 97 -2.18 -18.57 -1.57
N ILE A 98 -3.10 -17.74 -1.07
CA ILE A 98 -2.76 -16.47 -0.43
C ILE A 98 -2.52 -16.71 1.05
N THR A 99 -1.27 -16.71 1.51
CA THR A 99 -0.90 -17.01 2.91
C THR A 99 -0.64 -15.76 3.76
N HIS A 100 -0.48 -14.59 3.13
CA HIS A 100 -0.27 -13.33 3.81
C HIS A 100 -0.93 -12.13 3.08
N PRO A 101 -1.52 -11.14 3.78
CA PRO A 101 -2.16 -9.97 3.18
C PRO A 101 -1.32 -9.16 2.21
N LEU A 102 0.01 -9.16 2.35
CA LEU A 102 0.90 -8.47 1.40
C LEU A 102 0.74 -8.98 -0.03
N GLN A 103 0.36 -10.23 -0.24
CA GLN A 103 0.10 -10.79 -1.57
C GLN A 103 -1.17 -10.20 -2.21
N LEU A 104 -2.05 -9.59 -1.41
CA LEU A 104 -3.25 -8.87 -1.88
C LEU A 104 -2.96 -7.40 -2.22
N MET A 105 -1.76 -6.87 -1.92
CA MET A 105 -1.44 -5.46 -2.12
C MET A 105 -1.66 -4.97 -3.56
N PRO A 106 -1.30 -5.72 -4.63
CA PRO A 106 -1.58 -5.26 -5.99
C PRO A 106 -3.08 -5.05 -6.26
N ALA A 107 -3.94 -5.94 -5.76
CA ALA A 107 -5.38 -5.81 -5.88
C ALA A 107 -5.93 -4.66 -5.03
N ILE A 108 -5.37 -4.45 -3.83
CA ILE A 108 -5.74 -3.33 -2.96
C ILE A 108 -5.35 -1.99 -3.62
N GLU A 109 -4.15 -1.87 -4.16
CA GLU A 109 -3.68 -0.68 -4.87
C GLU A 109 -4.54 -0.38 -6.10
N PHE A 110 -4.83 -1.40 -6.91
CA PHE A 110 -5.75 -1.25 -8.05
C PHE A 110 -7.14 -0.76 -7.62
N MET A 111 -7.71 -1.35 -6.56
CA MET A 111 -9.00 -0.93 -5.99
C MET A 111 -8.96 0.52 -5.47
N MET A 112 -7.87 0.94 -4.81
CA MET A 112 -7.73 2.32 -4.32
C MET A 112 -7.64 3.34 -5.46
N GLY A 113 -7.04 2.95 -6.60
CA GLY A 113 -6.94 3.76 -7.82
C GLY A 113 -8.16 3.68 -8.75
N THR A 114 -9.16 2.85 -8.42
CA THR A 114 -10.34 2.64 -9.27
C THR A 114 -11.22 3.90 -9.30
N PRO A 115 -11.55 4.43 -10.50
CA PRO A 115 -12.30 5.67 -10.64
C PRO A 115 -13.79 5.48 -10.33
N ALA A 116 -14.55 6.57 -10.20
CA ALA A 116 -15.93 6.55 -9.71
C ALA A 116 -16.90 5.81 -10.66
N GLU A 117 -16.60 5.77 -11.96
CA GLU A 117 -17.36 5.07 -12.99
C GLU A 117 -17.37 3.54 -12.80
N LEU A 118 -16.43 3.02 -11.99
CA LEU A 118 -16.28 1.60 -11.66
C LEU A 118 -16.57 1.33 -10.17
N GLU A 119 -17.53 2.08 -9.61
CA GLU A 119 -17.91 1.98 -8.20
C GLU A 119 -18.38 0.58 -7.80
N VAL A 120 -19.11 -0.10 -8.69
CA VAL A 120 -19.66 -1.44 -8.44
C VAL A 120 -18.51 -2.44 -8.29
N GLU A 121 -17.58 -2.45 -9.23
CA GLU A 121 -16.40 -3.29 -9.25
C GLU A 121 -15.50 -2.99 -8.04
N ARG A 122 -15.34 -1.70 -7.70
CA ARG A 122 -14.61 -1.28 -6.49
C ARG A 122 -15.23 -1.84 -5.22
N ARG A 123 -16.56 -1.83 -5.09
CA ARG A 123 -17.26 -2.38 -3.92
C ARG A 123 -17.11 -3.90 -3.84
N MET A 124 -17.16 -4.59 -4.97
CA MET A 124 -16.91 -6.04 -5.05
C MET A 124 -15.51 -6.40 -4.56
N MET A 125 -14.49 -5.72 -5.09
CA MET A 125 -13.10 -5.88 -4.63
C MET A 125 -12.98 -5.58 -3.14
N GLN A 126 -13.58 -4.48 -2.66
CA GLN A 126 -13.54 -4.10 -1.26
C GLN A 126 -14.17 -5.16 -0.34
N ALA A 127 -15.27 -5.80 -0.75
CA ALA A 127 -15.90 -6.87 0.01
C ALA A 127 -15.01 -8.12 0.10
N LEU A 128 -14.47 -8.58 -1.04
CA LEU A 128 -13.55 -9.73 -1.10
C LEU A 128 -12.30 -9.50 -0.25
N LEU A 129 -11.65 -8.36 -0.43
CA LEU A 129 -10.44 -7.98 0.29
C LEU A 129 -10.70 -7.81 1.79
N GLY A 130 -11.77 -7.10 2.16
CA GLY A 130 -12.14 -6.88 3.55
C GLY A 130 -12.40 -8.20 4.29
N ARG A 131 -13.17 -9.11 3.69
CA ARG A 131 -13.42 -10.44 4.26
C ARG A 131 -12.16 -11.28 4.36
N GLY A 132 -11.29 -11.27 3.33
CA GLY A 132 -10.01 -11.95 3.36
C GLY A 132 -9.10 -11.45 4.49
N LEU A 133 -9.04 -10.13 4.71
CA LEU A 133 -8.27 -9.53 5.80
C LEU A 133 -8.84 -9.88 7.18
N MET A 134 -10.16 -9.87 7.33
CA MET A 134 -10.83 -10.27 8.59
C MET A 134 -10.54 -11.73 8.93
N GLU A 135 -10.57 -12.61 7.93
CA GLU A 135 -10.28 -14.04 8.10
C GLU A 135 -8.82 -14.29 8.46
N TYR A 136 -7.89 -13.63 7.75
CA TYR A 136 -6.47 -13.67 8.11
C TYR A 136 -6.25 -13.24 9.56
N ARG A 137 -6.86 -12.12 9.96
CA ARG A 137 -6.77 -11.60 11.33
C ARG A 137 -7.31 -12.59 12.34
N ARG A 138 -8.46 -13.22 12.05
CA ARG A 138 -9.07 -14.24 12.91
C ARG A 138 -8.11 -15.42 13.12
N ARG A 139 -7.60 -15.99 12.03
CA ARG A 139 -6.69 -17.16 12.08
C ARG A 139 -5.37 -16.85 12.76
N LEU A 140 -4.76 -15.71 12.45
CA LEU A 140 -3.50 -15.34 13.07
C LEU A 140 -3.67 -15.00 14.56
N SER A 141 -4.79 -14.37 14.94
CA SER A 141 -5.11 -14.10 16.35
C SER A 141 -5.28 -15.38 17.17
N GLN A 142 -5.77 -16.47 16.57
CA GLN A 142 -5.88 -17.77 17.25
C GLN A 142 -4.52 -18.43 17.51
N ALA A 143 -3.52 -18.11 16.70
CA ALA A 143 -2.16 -18.65 16.83
C ALA A 143 -1.24 -17.78 17.71
N ARG A 144 -1.72 -16.63 18.19
CA ARG A 144 -0.94 -15.66 18.98
C ARG A 144 -1.55 -15.48 20.37
N GLU A 145 -0.73 -15.13 21.35
CA GLU A 145 -1.20 -14.76 22.69
C GLU A 145 -2.04 -13.47 22.69
N ARG A 146 -1.77 -12.57 21.75
CA ARG A 146 -2.48 -11.29 21.60
C ARG A 146 -3.21 -11.24 20.27
N PRO A 147 -4.46 -10.73 20.25
CA PRO A 147 -5.20 -10.59 19.02
C PRO A 147 -4.48 -9.63 18.07
N LEU A 148 -4.42 -10.02 16.80
CA LEU A 148 -3.92 -9.17 15.73
C LEU A 148 -4.94 -8.03 15.52
N ILE A 149 -4.47 -6.78 15.60
CA ILE A 149 -5.23 -5.59 15.23
C ILE A 149 -4.33 -4.78 14.31
N PHE A 150 -4.74 -4.57 13.06
CA PHE A 150 -3.87 -3.95 12.07
C PHE A 150 -3.49 -2.52 12.45
N ALA A 151 -4.42 -1.74 13.01
CA ALA A 151 -4.12 -0.40 13.50
C ALA A 151 -3.01 -0.40 14.58
N ARG A 152 -3.03 -1.38 15.50
CA ARG A 152 -2.03 -1.52 16.56
C ARG A 152 -0.67 -1.95 16.01
N GLU A 153 -0.66 -2.92 15.10
CA GLU A 153 0.57 -3.35 14.42
C GLU A 153 1.18 -2.21 13.60
N ALA A 154 0.34 -1.41 12.91
CA ALA A 154 0.78 -0.20 12.23
C ALA A 154 1.46 0.77 13.22
N SER A 155 0.82 1.07 14.35
CA SER A 155 1.40 1.90 15.40
C SER A 155 2.74 1.36 15.90
N ALA A 156 2.87 0.05 16.12
CA ALA A 156 4.11 -0.60 16.55
C ALA A 156 5.24 -0.47 15.51
N CYS A 157 4.94 -0.80 14.24
CA CYS A 157 5.87 -0.66 13.12
C CYS A 157 6.34 0.80 12.94
N PHE A 158 5.42 1.77 13.06
CA PHE A 158 5.77 3.18 13.02
C PHE A 158 6.76 3.55 14.13
N MET A 159 6.49 3.14 15.38
CA MET A 159 7.36 3.46 16.51
C MET A 159 8.74 2.81 16.39
N ALA A 160 8.80 1.57 15.87
CA ALA A 160 10.07 0.89 15.60
C ALA A 160 10.91 1.65 14.57
N GLY A 161 10.32 2.00 13.41
CA GLY A 161 11.01 2.78 12.39
C GLY A 161 11.37 4.19 12.85
N PHE A 162 10.52 4.83 13.65
CA PHE A 162 10.76 6.17 14.17
C PHE A 162 11.93 6.23 15.16
N LYS A 163 12.05 5.23 16.05
CA LYS A 163 13.19 5.11 16.98
C LYS A 163 14.51 4.99 16.22
N GLU A 164 14.59 4.10 15.25
CA GLU A 164 15.78 3.92 14.40
C GLU A 164 16.08 5.20 13.58
N GLN A 165 15.05 5.87 13.06
CA GLN A 165 15.22 7.13 12.35
C GLN A 165 15.85 8.23 13.21
N GLN A 166 15.59 8.28 14.53
CA GLN A 166 16.25 9.25 15.42
C GLN A 166 17.74 8.97 15.62
N LEU A 167 18.14 7.72 15.47
CA LEU A 167 19.51 7.26 15.71
C LEU A 167 20.36 7.27 14.43
N VAL A 168 19.73 7.14 13.25
CA VAL A 168 20.44 6.95 11.97
C VAL A 168 21.44 8.06 11.64
N GLY A 169 21.18 9.30 12.07
CA GLY A 169 22.07 10.44 11.86
C GLY A 169 23.34 10.41 12.71
N ARG A 170 23.40 9.54 13.73
CA ARG A 170 24.56 9.36 14.62
C ARG A 170 25.48 8.22 14.17
N ILE A 171 25.06 7.44 13.16
CA ILE A 171 25.82 6.29 12.67
C ILE A 171 26.87 6.77 11.68
N SER A 172 28.15 6.60 12.02
CA SER A 172 29.29 6.98 11.18
C SER A 172 29.72 5.87 10.23
N SER A 173 29.48 4.59 10.58
CA SER A 173 29.82 3.44 9.75
C SER A 173 28.84 3.31 8.57
N PRO A 174 29.32 3.33 7.31
CA PRO A 174 28.45 3.18 6.14
C PRO A 174 27.65 1.88 6.14
N ALA A 175 28.28 0.76 6.54
CA ALA A 175 27.64 -0.55 6.62
C ALA A 175 26.48 -0.59 7.61
N GLU A 176 26.69 -0.02 8.80
CA GLU A 176 25.66 0.09 9.82
C GLU A 176 24.56 1.06 9.41
N HIS A 177 24.94 2.15 8.72
CA HIS A 177 23.99 3.13 8.20
C HIS A 177 23.04 2.48 7.19
N PHE A 178 23.57 1.74 6.22
CA PHE A 178 22.77 1.01 5.23
C PHE A 178 21.81 0.02 5.92
N GLN A 179 22.29 -0.76 6.88
CA GLN A 179 21.44 -1.70 7.62
C GLN A 179 20.36 -0.99 8.43
N ALA A 180 20.68 0.14 9.08
CA ALA A 180 19.70 0.96 9.78
C ALA A 180 18.63 1.50 8.82
N VAL A 181 19.04 2.01 7.66
CA VAL A 181 18.10 2.47 6.62
C VAL A 181 17.21 1.34 6.11
N GLN A 182 17.75 0.13 5.89
CA GLN A 182 16.96 -1.05 5.54
C GLN A 182 15.95 -1.41 6.64
N ARG A 183 16.32 -1.35 7.93
CA ARG A 183 15.40 -1.59 9.06
C ARG A 183 14.30 -0.52 9.15
N ILE A 184 14.63 0.75 8.92
CA ILE A 184 13.66 1.85 8.89
C ILE A 184 12.70 1.64 7.72
N TYR A 185 13.23 1.39 6.51
CA TYR A 185 12.43 1.15 5.31
C TYR A 185 11.45 0.01 5.55
N ARG A 186 11.94 -1.14 6.06
CA ARG A 186 11.12 -2.30 6.38
C ARG A 186 10.00 -1.95 7.37
N SER A 187 10.34 -1.29 8.48
CA SER A 187 9.35 -0.90 9.50
C SER A 187 8.26 0.01 8.92
N TYR A 188 8.66 0.97 8.09
CA TYR A 188 7.75 1.90 7.44
C TYR A 188 6.94 1.29 6.29
N TYR A 189 7.48 0.30 5.60
CA TYR A 189 6.76 -0.51 4.63
C TYR A 189 5.62 -1.28 5.30
N PHE A 190 5.92 -2.01 6.38
CA PHE A 190 4.89 -2.75 7.14
C PHE A 190 3.88 -1.82 7.81
N PHE A 191 4.31 -0.67 8.32
CA PHE A 191 3.40 0.35 8.82
C PHE A 191 2.37 0.78 7.74
N ARG A 192 2.83 1.10 6.52
CA ARG A 192 1.93 1.49 5.42
C ARG A 192 0.96 0.35 5.08
N ALA A 193 1.46 -0.88 4.99
CA ALA A 193 0.63 -2.05 4.70
C ALA A 193 -0.45 -2.27 5.77
N HIS A 194 -0.06 -2.34 7.04
CA HIS A 194 -1.01 -2.52 8.15
C HIS A 194 -2.00 -1.36 8.26
N TYR A 195 -1.57 -0.12 8.05
CA TYR A 195 -2.49 1.02 8.00
C TYR A 195 -3.54 0.83 6.91
N ILE A 196 -3.13 0.50 5.68
CA ILE A 196 -4.07 0.22 4.58
C ILE A 196 -5.00 -0.95 4.95
N PHE A 197 -4.46 -2.04 5.49
CA PHE A 197 -5.27 -3.19 5.91
C PHE A 197 -6.31 -2.83 6.97
N SER A 198 -5.97 -1.97 7.94
CA SER A 198 -6.93 -1.49 8.95
C SER A 198 -8.11 -0.74 8.33
N ILE A 199 -7.85 0.07 7.30
CA ILE A 199 -8.88 0.82 6.56
C ILE A 199 -9.75 -0.12 5.72
N ILE A 200 -9.15 -1.07 5.00
CA ILE A 200 -9.90 -2.01 4.15
C ILE A 200 -10.75 -2.96 4.99
N ALA A 201 -10.22 -3.45 6.12
CA ALA A 201 -10.93 -4.29 7.07
C ALA A 201 -11.94 -3.52 7.93
N ARG A 202 -12.03 -2.18 7.79
CA ARG A 202 -12.91 -1.28 8.55
C ARG A 202 -12.75 -1.46 10.06
N GLU A 203 -11.51 -1.52 10.54
CA GLU A 203 -11.24 -1.57 11.97
C GLU A 203 -11.75 -0.29 12.66
N PRO A 204 -12.26 -0.40 13.90
CA PRO A 204 -12.64 0.78 14.67
C PRO A 204 -11.42 1.69 14.86
N PRO A 205 -11.60 3.02 14.84
CA PRO A 205 -10.49 3.93 15.02
C PRO A 205 -9.89 3.73 16.42
N GLU A 206 -8.57 3.51 16.49
CA GLU A 206 -7.85 3.48 17.75
C GLU A 206 -7.85 4.91 18.34
N SER A 207 -8.43 5.07 19.53
CA SER A 207 -8.57 6.36 20.21
C SER A 207 -7.24 7.09 20.31
N GLY A 208 -7.17 8.31 19.78
CA GLY A 208 -5.94 9.12 19.80
C GLY A 208 -4.90 8.76 18.73
N SER A 209 -5.08 7.69 17.96
CA SER A 209 -4.12 7.31 16.92
C SER A 209 -4.20 8.28 15.71
N LYS A 210 -3.12 9.03 15.48
CA LYS A 210 -2.98 9.92 14.30
C LYS A 210 -2.38 9.14 13.12
N LEU A 211 -2.94 7.97 12.79
CA LEU A 211 -2.35 7.05 11.79
C LEU A 211 -2.23 7.68 10.41
N PHE A 212 -3.22 8.44 9.94
CA PHE A 212 -3.12 9.15 8.67
C PHE A 212 -1.94 10.16 8.64
N SER A 213 -1.77 10.97 9.70
CA SER A 213 -0.64 11.92 9.77
C SER A 213 0.72 11.18 9.77
N LYS A 214 0.81 10.07 10.51
CA LYS A 214 1.99 9.18 10.46
C LYS A 214 2.20 8.60 9.06
N PHE A 215 1.13 8.21 8.36
CA PHE A 215 1.18 7.71 6.98
C PHE A 215 1.76 8.75 6.02
N MET A 216 1.35 10.01 6.13
CA MET A 216 1.90 11.11 5.34
C MET A 216 3.39 11.30 5.64
N ARG A 217 3.76 11.38 6.93
CA ARG A 217 5.17 11.52 7.36
C ARG A 217 6.05 10.40 6.81
N VAL A 218 5.59 9.16 6.93
CA VAL A 218 6.33 8.00 6.44
C VAL A 218 6.42 8.01 4.92
N SER A 219 5.34 8.37 4.20
CA SER A 219 5.37 8.44 2.74
C SER A 219 6.42 9.45 2.24
N PHE A 220 6.49 10.64 2.85
CA PHE A 220 7.52 11.62 2.55
C PHE A 220 8.92 11.14 2.91
N PHE A 221 9.12 10.56 4.09
CA PHE A 221 10.43 10.03 4.47
C PHE A 221 10.89 8.89 3.56
N LEU A 222 10.05 7.91 3.24
CA LEU A 222 10.41 6.84 2.32
C LEU A 222 10.80 7.37 0.93
N SER A 223 10.21 8.49 0.49
CA SER A 223 10.60 9.12 -0.77
C SER A 223 11.95 9.85 -0.73
N THR A 224 12.58 10.04 0.43
CA THR A 224 13.95 10.54 0.52
C THR A 224 14.99 9.43 0.49
N ILE A 225 14.60 8.18 0.71
CA ILE A 225 15.50 7.03 0.70
C ILE A 225 15.82 6.67 -0.75
N GLN A 226 17.11 6.51 -1.04
CA GLN A 226 17.63 6.08 -2.33
C GLN A 226 17.96 4.59 -2.33
N ASP A 227 18.07 3.99 -3.52
CA ASP A 227 18.28 2.55 -3.69
C ASP A 227 19.60 2.04 -3.08
N ASP A 228 20.60 2.91 -2.98
CA ASP A 228 21.90 2.65 -2.36
C ASP A 228 21.88 2.75 -0.82
N GLY A 229 20.71 2.99 -0.23
CA GLY A 229 20.54 3.14 1.22
C GLY A 229 20.90 4.53 1.75
N THR A 230 21.13 5.52 0.89
CA THR A 230 21.36 6.90 1.33
C THR A 230 20.05 7.67 1.54
N ILE A 231 20.09 8.72 2.36
CA ILE A 231 18.95 9.59 2.64
C ILE A 231 19.18 10.97 1.99
N ALA A 232 18.35 11.30 1.00
CA ALA A 232 18.34 12.59 0.34
C ALA A 232 17.77 13.70 1.24
N ALA A 233 18.20 14.94 1.01
CA ALA A 233 17.68 16.09 1.74
C ALA A 233 16.25 16.49 1.33
N LYS A 234 15.83 16.12 0.11
CA LYS A 234 14.52 16.44 -0.47
C LYS A 234 13.81 15.17 -0.92
N PRO A 235 12.47 15.08 -0.77
CA PRO A 235 11.70 13.92 -1.20
C PRO A 235 11.63 13.83 -2.73
N SER A 236 11.70 12.60 -3.24
CA SER A 236 11.38 12.28 -4.63
C SER A 236 9.86 12.14 -4.78
N TYR A 237 9.21 13.15 -5.36
CA TYR A 237 7.76 13.12 -5.61
C TYR A 237 7.31 12.00 -6.56
N ARG A 238 8.24 11.31 -7.23
CA ARG A 238 7.95 10.11 -8.06
C ARG A 238 7.73 8.86 -7.22
N LEU A 239 8.33 8.80 -6.02
CA LEU A 239 8.24 7.67 -5.09
C LEU A 239 7.07 7.80 -4.10
N LEU A 240 6.39 8.95 -4.09
CA LEU A 240 5.17 9.13 -3.32
C LEU A 240 4.04 8.25 -3.88
N PRO A 241 3.13 7.76 -3.03
CA PRO A 241 1.95 7.05 -3.49
C PRO A 241 1.11 7.93 -4.44
N PRO A 242 0.31 7.33 -5.34
CA PRO A 242 -0.63 8.09 -6.16
C PRO A 242 -1.63 8.90 -5.32
N LYS A 243 -2.00 10.07 -5.80
CA LYS A 243 -2.94 10.98 -5.11
C LYS A 243 -4.27 10.32 -4.80
N GLU A 244 -4.78 9.51 -5.73
CA GLU A 244 -6.03 8.77 -5.64
C GLU A 244 -6.00 7.79 -4.47
N HIS A 245 -4.86 7.14 -4.22
CA HIS A 245 -4.69 6.23 -3.08
C HIS A 245 -4.75 7.01 -1.77
N VAL A 246 -4.08 8.15 -1.69
CA VAL A 246 -4.10 8.99 -0.49
C VAL A 246 -5.49 9.55 -0.22
N VAL A 247 -6.19 10.01 -1.26
CA VAL A 247 -7.58 10.49 -1.16
C VAL A 247 -8.52 9.36 -0.76
N PHE A 248 -8.33 8.15 -1.29
CA PHE A 248 -9.11 6.97 -0.92
C PHE A 248 -8.98 6.67 0.58
N LEU A 249 -7.74 6.68 1.11
CA LEU A 249 -7.46 6.45 2.52
C LEU A 249 -8.04 7.57 3.39
N ALA A 250 -7.80 8.83 3.03
CA ALA A 250 -8.30 9.99 3.76
C ALA A 250 -9.83 9.95 3.91
N LYS A 251 -10.57 9.59 2.85
CA LYS A 251 -12.03 9.49 2.85
C LYS A 251 -12.57 8.35 3.73
N ARG A 252 -11.77 7.31 3.99
CA ARG A 252 -12.20 6.11 4.71
C ARG A 252 -11.64 6.00 6.14
N ASP A 253 -10.66 6.83 6.48
CA ASP A 253 -10.16 6.95 7.84
C ASP A 253 -11.20 7.71 8.70
N ALA A 254 -11.98 6.96 9.49
CA ALA A 254 -13.02 7.52 10.34
C ALA A 254 -12.47 8.52 11.36
N GLY A 255 -11.28 8.27 11.92
CA GLY A 255 -10.64 9.15 12.89
C GLY A 255 -10.21 10.49 12.27
N LEU A 256 -9.71 10.46 11.02
CA LEU A 256 -9.43 11.67 10.26
C LEU A 256 -10.71 12.41 9.88
N GLN A 257 -11.73 11.70 9.38
CA GLN A 257 -12.98 12.30 8.93
C GLN A 257 -13.73 13.01 10.07
N ALA A 258 -13.70 12.46 11.29
CA ALA A 258 -14.25 13.14 12.46
C ALA A 258 -13.58 14.50 12.69
N LYS A 259 -12.24 14.55 12.70
CA LYS A 259 -11.48 15.79 12.91
C LYS A 259 -11.66 16.80 11.79
N LEU A 260 -11.69 16.35 10.54
CA LEU A 260 -11.89 17.24 9.39
C LEU A 260 -13.26 17.94 9.38
N ARG A 261 -14.26 17.42 10.09
CA ARG A 261 -15.57 18.09 10.24
C ARG A 261 -15.50 19.26 11.22
N GLU A 262 -14.64 19.16 12.22
CA GLU A 262 -14.50 20.13 13.30
C GLU A 262 -13.42 21.19 13.00
N ASP A 263 -12.39 20.83 12.21
CA ASP A 263 -11.20 21.66 11.97
C ASP A 263 -11.06 22.04 10.49
N GLU A 264 -11.41 23.28 10.17
CA GLU A 264 -11.30 23.85 8.82
C GLU A 264 -9.84 24.11 8.41
N GLN A 265 -8.97 24.46 9.36
CA GLN A 265 -7.55 24.68 9.09
C GLN A 265 -6.88 23.36 8.68
N LEU A 266 -7.14 22.27 9.40
CA LEU A 266 -6.64 20.94 9.05
C LEU A 266 -7.10 20.51 7.66
N ARG A 267 -8.32 20.89 7.26
CA ARG A 267 -8.84 20.62 5.91
C ARG A 267 -8.05 21.38 4.84
N ALA A 268 -7.75 22.66 5.07
CA ALA A 268 -6.94 23.46 4.17
C ALA A 268 -5.50 22.92 4.06
N GLU A 269 -4.89 22.56 5.19
CA GLU A 269 -3.56 21.93 5.24
C GLU A 269 -3.52 20.61 4.47
N LEU A 270 -4.52 19.75 4.65
CA LEU A 270 -4.63 18.50 3.92
C LEU A 270 -4.70 18.74 2.40
N GLN A 271 -5.51 19.72 1.96
CA GLN A 271 -5.59 20.09 0.54
C GLN A 271 -4.26 20.59 -0.01
N GLN A 272 -3.50 21.38 0.76
CA GLN A 272 -2.18 21.85 0.37
C GLN A 272 -1.19 20.69 0.23
N VAL A 273 -1.17 19.77 1.21
CA VAL A 273 -0.28 18.60 1.19
C VAL A 273 -0.61 17.67 0.01
N LEU A 274 -1.89 17.50 -0.34
CA LEU A 274 -2.31 16.68 -1.47
C LEU A 274 -1.81 17.19 -2.83
N LYS A 275 -1.30 18.43 -2.93
CA LYS A 275 -0.69 18.98 -4.17
C LYS A 275 0.65 18.32 -4.50
N TYR A 276 1.36 17.76 -3.52
CA TYR A 276 2.64 17.07 -3.74
C TYR A 276 2.49 15.67 -4.35
N PHE A 277 1.28 15.09 -4.28
CA PHE A 277 1.00 13.76 -4.77
C PHE A 277 0.56 13.83 -6.23
N ARG A 278 1.16 12.98 -7.06
CA ARG A 278 0.87 12.94 -8.50
C ARG A 278 -0.41 12.14 -8.75
N PRO A 279 -1.20 12.53 -9.76
CA PRO A 279 -2.32 11.70 -10.19
C PRO A 279 -1.80 10.36 -10.71
N LEU A 280 -2.60 9.32 -10.49
CA LEU A 280 -2.37 7.99 -11.01
C LEU A 280 -2.38 8.08 -12.54
N ARG A 281 -1.24 7.78 -13.15
CA ARG A 281 -1.16 7.71 -14.61
C ARG A 281 -1.94 6.48 -15.05
N GLN A 282 -3.07 6.69 -15.73
CA GLN A 282 -3.77 5.63 -16.47
C GLN A 282 -3.00 5.32 -17.76
N GLY A 283 -1.76 4.82 -17.63
CA GLY A 283 -0.94 4.41 -18.77
C GLY A 283 -1.42 3.08 -19.36
N PRO A 284 -1.11 2.78 -20.63
CA PRO A 284 -1.16 1.41 -21.10
C PRO A 284 -0.08 0.62 -20.36
N LEU A 285 -0.46 -0.49 -19.73
CA LEU A 285 0.47 -1.59 -19.47
C LEU A 285 0.55 -2.44 -20.73
#